data_AF-A0A7X8F025-F1
#
_entry.id   AF-A0A7X8F025-F1
#
_cell.length_a   1.000
_cell.length_b   1.000
_cell.length_c   1.000
_cell.angle_alpha   90.00
_cell.angle_beta   90.00
_cell.angle_gamma   90.00
#
_symmetry.space_group_name_H-M   'P 1'
#
loop_
_entity.id
_entity.type
_entity.pdbx_description
1 polymer ?
#
loop_
_entity_poly.entity_id
_entity_poly.type
_entity_poly.pdbx_seq_one_letter_code
_entity_poly.pdbx_strand_id
1 'polypeptide(L)'
;MKIRFIVLIVVSGLSLSLCWAQEGPNAGASQSVFQAGAGLVIVDKPQKGGDTEILPIPTVYFQKDRFILFGPQAQWVFYYDERLTVSALGQLRYEGYDDDESRHLRGMSDRRASVEAGLLAAQDFDWGRLAAQWTLDILNEHKGHEIRLTASRRFADAAGVDKLAVTPTVGL
;
A
#
# COMPACT_ATOMS: atom_id res chain seq x y z
N MET A 1 -7.51 27.72 10.69
CA MET A 1 -6.68 26.68 10.04
C MET A 1 -7.56 25.44 9.88
N LYS A 2 -8.04 25.13 8.66
CA LYS A 2 -8.94 23.99 8.44
C LYS A 2 -8.09 22.77 8.09
N ILE A 3 -7.95 21.84 9.03
CA ILE A 3 -7.32 20.54 8.79
C ILE A 3 -8.25 19.77 7.84
N ARG A 4 -7.77 19.48 6.62
CA ARG A 4 -8.50 18.70 5.62
C ARG A 4 -7.93 17.28 5.63
N PHE A 5 -8.75 16.33 6.06
CA PHE A 5 -8.42 14.92 6.09
C PHE A 5 -8.32 14.38 4.65
N ILE A 6 -7.22 13.70 4.35
CA ILE A 6 -7.06 12.91 3.12
C ILE A 6 -7.88 11.63 3.33
N VAL A 7 -8.97 11.47 2.60
CA VAL A 7 -9.77 10.24 2.61
C VAL A 7 -9.31 9.39 1.42
N LEU A 8 -8.37 8.47 1.68
CA LEU A 8 -7.94 7.48 0.71
C LEU A 8 -8.97 6.32 0.72
N ILE A 9 -9.98 6.38 -0.15
CA ILE A 9 -10.90 5.26 -0.35
C ILE A 9 -10.24 4.29 -1.32
N VAL A 10 -9.58 3.25 -0.81
CA VAL A 10 -9.22 2.09 -1.62
C VAL A 10 -10.46 1.21 -1.73
N VAL A 11 -11.20 1.36 -2.83
CA VAL A 11 -12.21 0.37 -3.20
C VAL A 11 -11.47 -0.83 -3.78
N SER A 12 -11.17 -1.83 -2.97
CA SER A 12 -10.69 -3.12 -3.46
C SER A 12 -11.87 -3.85 -4.14
N GLY A 13 -12.09 -3.55 -5.41
CA GLY A 13 -13.10 -4.19 -6.25
C GLY A 13 -12.71 -5.63 -6.58
N LEU A 14 -13.69 -6.54 -6.43
CA LEU A 14 -13.76 -7.93 -6.90
C LEU A 14 -12.42 -8.61 -7.23
N SER A 15 -11.93 -9.43 -6.29
CA SER A 15 -10.90 -10.42 -6.55
C SER A 15 -11.46 -11.54 -7.43
N LEU A 16 -11.14 -11.53 -8.72
CA LEU A 16 -11.18 -12.73 -9.56
C LEU A 16 -9.91 -13.53 -9.25
N SER A 17 -10.00 -14.42 -8.26
CA SER A 17 -8.96 -15.39 -7.98
C SER A 17 -8.88 -16.40 -9.13
N LEU A 18 -8.07 -16.11 -10.14
CA LEU A 18 -7.61 -17.11 -11.10
C LEU A 18 -6.57 -17.99 -10.39
N CYS A 19 -7.04 -18.90 -9.54
CA CYS A 19 -6.23 -20.03 -9.10
C CYS A 19 -5.95 -20.88 -10.34
N TRP A 20 -4.74 -20.76 -10.89
CA TRP A 20 -4.17 -21.84 -11.69
C TRP A 20 -3.86 -22.99 -10.73
N ALA A 21 -4.88 -23.79 -10.42
CA ALA A 21 -4.69 -25.05 -9.73
C ALA A 21 -4.15 -26.07 -10.74
N GLN A 22 -2.82 -26.11 -10.90
CA GLN A 22 -2.19 -27.24 -11.57
C GLN A 22 -2.06 -28.36 -10.52
N GLU A 23 -3.11 -29.18 -10.42
CA GLU A 23 -3.16 -30.37 -9.56
C GLU A 23 -2.21 -31.44 -10.09
N GLY A 24 -0.93 -31.29 -9.75
CA GLY A 24 0.09 -32.33 -9.88
C GLY A 24 0.29 -33.03 -8.53
N PRO A 25 0.39 -34.37 -8.49
CA PRO A 25 0.51 -35.10 -7.24
C PRO A 25 1.92 -34.95 -6.67
N ASN A 26 2.14 -33.96 -5.79
CA ASN A 26 3.27 -33.94 -4.87
C ASN A 26 2.89 -33.21 -3.58
N ALA A 27 2.88 -33.97 -2.48
CA ALA A 27 2.76 -33.48 -1.12
C ALA A 27 3.93 -32.52 -0.78
N GLY A 28 3.61 -31.34 -0.23
CA GLY A 28 4.60 -30.38 0.31
C GLY A 28 4.80 -29.09 -0.48
N ALA A 29 4.00 -28.79 -1.51
CA ALA A 29 4.16 -27.57 -2.29
C ALA A 29 3.70 -26.34 -1.50
N SER A 30 4.64 -25.41 -1.26
CA SER A 30 4.35 -24.03 -0.86
C SER A 30 3.21 -23.45 -1.69
N GLN A 31 2.10 -23.12 -1.04
CA GLN A 31 0.96 -22.52 -1.72
C GLN A 31 1.30 -21.08 -2.10
N SER A 32 1.33 -20.79 -3.40
CA SER A 32 1.44 -19.43 -3.92
C SER A 32 0.05 -18.88 -4.24
N VAL A 33 -0.25 -17.68 -3.75
CA VAL A 33 -1.48 -16.95 -4.02
C VAL A 33 -1.16 -15.81 -4.99
N PHE A 34 -1.88 -15.73 -6.09
CA PHE A 34 -1.82 -14.60 -7.03
C PHE A 34 -3.21 -13.99 -7.16
N GLN A 35 -3.29 -12.67 -7.01
CA GLN A 35 -4.51 -11.90 -7.20
C GLN A 35 -4.18 -10.66 -8.02
N ALA A 36 -5.03 -10.34 -8.99
CA ALA A 36 -4.93 -9.10 -9.74
C ALA A 36 -6.31 -8.46 -9.80
N GLY A 37 -6.35 -7.13 -9.77
CA GLY A 37 -7.56 -6.34 -9.77
C GLY A 37 -7.30 -4.94 -10.31
N ALA A 38 -8.35 -4.15 -10.42
CA ALA A 38 -8.29 -2.74 -10.78
C ALA A 38 -8.92 -1.92 -9.64
N GLY A 39 -8.22 -0.86 -9.24
CA GLY A 39 -8.71 0.14 -8.31
C GLY A 39 -8.86 1.48 -9.01
N LEU A 40 -9.61 2.39 -8.39
CA LEU A 40 -9.70 3.79 -8.78
C LEU A 40 -9.29 4.62 -7.58
N VAL A 41 -8.33 5.52 -7.77
CA VAL A 41 -7.97 6.54 -6.77
C VAL A 41 -8.59 7.85 -7.21
N ILE A 42 -9.38 8.46 -6.33
CA ILE A 42 -9.91 9.81 -6.52
C ILE A 42 -9.07 10.72 -5.65
N VAL A 43 -8.27 11.59 -6.28
CA VAL A 43 -7.38 12.53 -5.58
C VAL A 43 -7.93 13.94 -5.74
N ASP A 44 -8.19 14.60 -4.62
CA ASP A 44 -8.47 16.03 -4.59
C ASP A 44 -7.14 16.78 -4.39
N LYS A 45 -6.69 17.50 -5.41
CA LYS A 45 -5.38 18.19 -5.38
C LYS A 45 -5.43 19.35 -4.38
N PRO A 46 -4.55 19.39 -3.36
CA PRO A 46 -4.62 20.39 -2.30
C PRO A 46 -4.16 21.80 -2.75
N GLN A 47 -3.65 21.95 -3.98
CA GLN A 47 -3.24 23.25 -4.52
C GLN A 47 -4.48 24.11 -4.87
N LYS A 48 -4.34 25.44 -4.76
CA LYS A 48 -5.40 26.37 -5.18
C LYS A 48 -5.69 26.19 -6.68
N GLY A 49 -6.93 25.82 -7.00
CA GLY A 49 -7.37 25.56 -8.37
C GLY A 49 -7.02 24.17 -8.90
N GLY A 50 -6.67 23.22 -8.04
CA GLY A 50 -6.49 21.82 -8.41
C GLY A 50 -7.84 21.15 -8.70
N ASP A 51 -7.93 20.50 -9.85
CA ASP A 51 -9.09 19.68 -10.24
C ASP A 51 -9.03 18.31 -9.56
N THR A 52 -10.21 17.69 -9.35
CA THR A 52 -10.31 16.30 -8.91
C THR A 52 -9.82 15.37 -10.02
N GLU A 53 -8.85 14.51 -9.71
CA GLU A 53 -8.31 13.54 -10.66
C GLU A 53 -8.77 12.12 -10.30
N ILE A 54 -9.20 11.37 -11.31
CA ILE A 54 -9.56 9.96 -11.17
C ILE A 54 -8.49 9.14 -11.87
N LEU A 55 -7.72 8.40 -11.07
CA LEU A 55 -6.58 7.60 -11.53
C LEU A 55 -6.93 6.11 -11.44
N PRO A 56 -7.11 5.39 -12.56
CA PRO A 56 -7.20 3.94 -12.53
C PRO A 56 -5.84 3.35 -12.16
N ILE A 57 -5.83 2.49 -11.15
CA ILE A 57 -4.62 1.83 -10.66
C ILE A 57 -4.75 0.31 -10.80
N PRO A 58 -3.87 -0.38 -11.55
CA PRO A 58 -3.81 -1.83 -11.48
C PRO A 58 -3.34 -2.23 -10.09
N THR A 59 -4.03 -3.19 -9.48
CA THR A 59 -3.66 -3.78 -8.20
C THR A 59 -3.20 -5.19 -8.43
N VAL A 60 -1.93 -5.47 -8.14
CA VAL A 60 -1.37 -6.82 -8.23
C VAL A 60 -0.93 -7.24 -6.84
N TYR A 61 -1.33 -8.45 -6.45
CA TYR A 61 -0.93 -9.09 -5.21
C TYR A 61 -0.38 -10.48 -5.53
N PHE A 62 0.79 -10.78 -5.01
CA PHE A 62 1.39 -12.10 -5.09
C PHE A 62 2.00 -12.46 -3.76
N GLN A 63 1.73 -13.66 -3.27
CA GLN A 63 2.30 -14.18 -2.04
C GLN A 63 2.79 -15.59 -2.28
N LYS A 64 4.02 -15.87 -1.87
CA LYS A 64 4.59 -17.21 -1.86
C LYS A 64 5.52 -17.34 -0.65
N ASP A 65 5.31 -18.37 0.17
CA ASP A 65 6.05 -18.56 1.41
C ASP A 65 6.03 -17.29 2.29
N ARG A 66 7.21 -16.68 2.44
CA ARG A 66 7.48 -15.46 3.21
C ARG A 66 7.50 -14.21 2.36
N PHE A 67 7.43 -14.35 1.03
CA PHE A 67 7.50 -13.24 0.11
C PHE A 67 6.09 -12.76 -0.25
N ILE A 68 5.88 -11.45 -0.15
CA ILE A 68 4.64 -10.77 -0.51
C ILE A 68 5.00 -9.64 -1.46
N LEU A 69 4.30 -9.52 -2.57
CA LEU A 69 4.39 -8.42 -3.52
C LEU A 69 3.00 -7.81 -3.64
N PHE A 70 2.89 -6.52 -3.36
CA PHE A 70 1.65 -5.76 -3.46
C PHE A 70 1.90 -4.42 -4.15
N GLY A 71 1.45 -4.32 -5.40
CA GLY A 71 1.68 -3.13 -6.23
C GLY A 71 3.19 -2.79 -6.31
N PRO A 72 3.59 -1.55 -5.99
CA PRO A 72 5.00 -1.13 -6.03
C PRO A 72 5.82 -1.55 -4.80
N GLN A 73 5.22 -2.29 -3.87
CA GLN A 73 5.86 -2.73 -2.64
C GLN A 73 6.09 -4.24 -2.64
N ALA A 74 7.27 -4.66 -2.19
CA ALA A 74 7.60 -6.03 -1.87
C ALA A 74 7.94 -6.15 -0.38
N GLN A 75 7.63 -7.30 0.22
CA GLN A 75 7.89 -7.61 1.62
C GLN A 75 8.42 -9.03 1.77
N TRP A 76 9.32 -9.21 2.74
CA TRP A 76 9.81 -10.51 3.17
C TRP A 76 9.54 -10.69 4.66
N VAL A 77 8.62 -11.59 5.00
CA VAL A 77 8.20 -11.89 6.38
C VAL A 77 9.19 -12.84 7.02
N PHE A 78 10.04 -12.31 7.89
CA PHE A 78 10.98 -13.15 8.63
C PHE A 78 10.42 -13.62 9.98
N TYR A 79 9.49 -12.87 10.59
CA TYR A 79 8.81 -13.27 11.82
C TYR A 79 7.31 -13.06 11.71
N TYR A 80 6.53 -14.04 12.14
CA TYR A 80 5.10 -13.91 12.33
C TYR A 80 4.63 -14.85 13.44
N ASP A 81 3.68 -14.39 14.24
CA ASP A 81 2.90 -15.19 15.19
C ASP A 81 1.40 -14.86 15.03
N GLU A 82 0.57 -15.20 16.02
CA GLU A 82 -0.88 -14.96 15.99
C GLU A 82 -1.27 -13.47 15.95
N ARG A 83 -0.40 -12.58 16.44
CA ARG A 83 -0.70 -11.15 16.62
C ARG A 83 0.38 -10.24 16.06
N LEU A 84 1.61 -10.68 15.87
CA LEU A 84 2.72 -9.84 15.45
C LEU A 84 3.30 -10.36 14.14
N THR A 85 3.52 -9.46 13.20
CA THR A 85 4.24 -9.71 11.95
C THR A 85 5.39 -8.73 11.84
N VAL A 86 6.59 -9.23 11.53
CA VAL A 86 7.75 -8.40 11.21
C VAL A 86 8.33 -8.80 9.86
N SER A 87 8.48 -7.80 8.99
CA SER A 87 8.95 -7.97 7.63
C SER A 87 9.99 -6.93 7.25
N ALA A 88 10.87 -7.32 6.33
CA ALA A 88 11.65 -6.37 5.56
C ALA A 88 10.77 -5.92 4.39
N LEU A 89 10.87 -4.66 3.99
CA LEU A 89 10.11 -4.14 2.86
C LEU A 89 11.01 -3.38 1.89
N GLY A 90 10.61 -3.38 0.62
CA GLY A 90 11.12 -2.50 -0.41
C GLY A 90 9.96 -1.89 -1.17
N GLN A 91 10.02 -0.61 -1.49
CA GLN A 91 8.94 0.07 -2.22
C GLN A 91 9.46 1.08 -3.22
N LEU A 92 8.78 1.17 -4.36
CA LEU A 92 8.99 2.24 -5.33
C LEU A 92 8.14 3.45 -4.94
N ARG A 93 8.80 4.60 -4.79
CA ARG A 93 8.13 5.89 -4.61
C ARG A 93 8.12 6.63 -5.94
N TYR A 94 6.92 6.78 -6.49
CA TYR A 94 6.67 7.51 -7.74
C TYR A 94 6.21 8.96 -7.52
N GLU A 95 6.27 9.47 -6.30
CA GLU A 95 5.95 10.88 -5.97
C GLU A 95 7.07 11.80 -6.46
N GLY A 96 7.22 11.87 -7.78
CA GLY A 96 8.06 12.80 -8.52
C GLY A 96 7.23 13.91 -9.14
N TYR A 97 7.88 15.01 -9.47
CA TYR A 97 7.33 16.09 -10.28
C TYR A 97 8.47 16.69 -11.09
N ASP A 98 8.20 17.00 -12.36
CA ASP A 98 9.14 17.70 -13.22
C ASP A 98 8.82 19.21 -13.20
N ASP A 99 9.86 20.06 -13.27
CA ASP A 99 9.72 21.51 -13.11
C ASP A 99 8.86 22.18 -14.20
N ASP A 100 8.70 21.50 -15.33
CA ASP A 100 7.98 21.96 -16.52
C ASP A 100 6.49 21.59 -16.51
N GLU A 101 6.05 20.72 -15.59
CA GLU A 101 4.66 20.26 -15.50
C GLU A 101 3.68 21.38 -15.10
N SER A 102 4.14 22.43 -14.42
CA SER A 102 3.28 23.60 -14.18
C SER A 102 4.04 24.90 -13.92
N ARG A 103 3.33 26.02 -14.13
CA ARG A 103 3.82 27.38 -13.81
C ARG A 103 4.24 27.55 -12.34
N HIS A 104 3.74 26.68 -11.46
CA HIS A 104 4.02 26.70 -10.01
C HIS A 104 5.20 25.80 -9.63
N LEU A 105 5.69 24.96 -10.55
CA LEU A 105 6.83 24.04 -10.36
C LEU A 105 8.11 24.56 -11.02
N ARG A 106 8.02 25.57 -11.89
CA ARG A 106 9.17 26.19 -12.54
C ARG A 106 10.20 26.69 -11.53
N GLY A 107 11.42 26.16 -11.64
CA GLY A 107 12.53 26.48 -10.75
C GLY A 107 12.64 25.61 -9.50
N MET A 108 11.75 24.62 -9.33
CA MET A 108 11.97 23.53 -8.39
C MET A 108 12.88 22.48 -9.03
N SER A 109 13.69 21.76 -8.24
CA SER A 109 14.47 20.64 -8.77
C SER A 109 13.56 19.45 -9.05
N ASP A 110 13.72 18.83 -10.22
CA ASP A 110 12.99 17.62 -10.61
C ASP A 110 13.11 16.55 -9.52
N ARG A 111 11.98 15.99 -9.10
CA ARG A 111 11.97 14.82 -8.22
C ARG A 111 11.78 13.56 -9.05
N ARG A 112 12.81 12.72 -9.06
CA ARG A 112 12.80 11.42 -9.75
C ARG A 112 12.17 10.34 -8.86
N ALA A 113 11.66 9.28 -9.48
CA ALA A 113 11.24 8.09 -8.76
C ALA A 113 12.41 7.51 -7.94
N SER A 114 12.13 7.08 -6.71
CA SER A 114 13.13 6.52 -5.80
C SER A 114 12.74 5.12 -5.31
N VAL A 115 13.71 4.35 -4.84
CA VAL A 115 13.53 3.04 -4.19
C VAL A 115 13.86 3.22 -2.72
N GLU A 116 12.90 2.84 -1.89
CA GLU A 116 13.07 2.77 -0.45
C GLU A 116 13.18 1.31 0.00
N ALA A 117 13.96 1.06 1.04
CA ALA A 117 13.89 -0.18 1.79
C ALA A 117 13.75 0.09 3.29
N GLY A 118 13.27 -0.91 4.02
CA GLY A 118 12.92 -0.69 5.41
C GLY A 118 12.45 -1.93 6.15
N LEU A 119 11.91 -1.68 7.34
CA LEU A 119 11.30 -2.65 8.22
C LEU A 119 9.86 -2.27 8.48
N LEU A 120 8.99 -3.28 8.58
CA LEU A 120 7.59 -3.15 8.95
C LEU A 120 7.33 -4.10 10.12
N ALA A 121 6.79 -3.56 11.20
CA ALA A 121 6.24 -4.32 12.31
C ALA A 121 4.74 -4.02 12.39
N ALA A 122 3.91 -5.05 12.41
CA ALA A 122 2.47 -4.91 12.47
C ALA A 122 1.90 -5.83 13.55
N GLN A 123 1.09 -5.25 14.45
CA GLN A 123 0.49 -5.94 15.57
C GLN A 123 -1.05 -5.87 15.50
N ASP A 124 -1.68 -7.04 15.52
CA ASP A 124 -3.12 -7.23 15.59
C ASP A 124 -3.58 -7.24 17.06
N PHE A 125 -4.67 -6.52 17.28
CA PHE A 125 -5.40 -6.41 18.53
C PHE A 125 -6.87 -6.76 18.27
N ASP A 126 -7.61 -7.05 19.33
CA ASP A 126 -9.03 -7.40 19.22
C ASP A 126 -9.87 -6.25 18.63
N TRP A 127 -9.39 -5.01 18.73
CA TRP A 127 -10.05 -3.81 18.21
C TRP A 127 -9.57 -3.38 16.82
N GLY A 128 -8.44 -3.89 16.31
CA GLY A 128 -7.83 -3.40 15.08
C GLY A 128 -6.36 -3.80 14.92
N ARG A 129 -5.66 -3.16 13.99
CA ARG A 129 -4.25 -3.41 13.67
C ARG A 129 -3.44 -2.13 13.80
N LEU A 130 -2.29 -2.22 14.45
CA LEU A 130 -1.27 -1.17 14.46
C LEU A 130 -0.10 -1.59 13.59
N ALA A 131 0.49 -0.67 12.84
CA ALA A 131 1.67 -0.91 12.06
C ALA A 131 2.67 0.24 12.20
N ALA A 132 3.94 -0.11 12.32
CA ALA A 132 5.07 0.79 12.33
C ALA A 132 6.00 0.41 11.19
N GLN A 133 6.20 1.35 10.27
CA GLN A 133 7.06 1.20 9.11
C GLN A 133 8.21 2.20 9.23
N TRP A 134 9.43 1.73 9.02
CA TRP A 134 10.61 2.58 8.93
C TRP A 134 11.29 2.32 7.60
N THR A 135 11.46 3.35 6.77
CA THR A 135 12.11 3.26 5.45
C THR A 135 13.24 4.27 5.31
N LEU A 136 14.18 3.94 4.42
CA LEU A 136 15.28 4.78 4.01
C LEU A 136 15.41 4.75 2.48
N ASP A 137 15.78 5.87 1.90
CA ASP A 137 16.06 6.00 0.48
C ASP A 137 17.42 5.35 0.15
N ILE A 138 17.41 4.30 -0.69
CA ILE A 138 18.63 3.59 -1.07
C ILE A 138 19.33 4.25 -2.27
N LEU A 139 18.59 4.93 -3.16
CA LEU A 139 19.18 5.62 -4.31
C LEU A 139 19.86 6.93 -3.94
N ASN A 140 19.78 7.35 -2.68
CA ASN A 140 20.44 8.55 -2.17
C ASN A 140 19.96 9.84 -2.87
N GLU A 141 18.78 9.80 -3.50
CA GLU A 141 18.15 10.93 -4.17
C GLU A 141 17.66 11.97 -3.14
N HIS A 142 17.22 11.50 -1.97
CA HIS A 142 16.62 12.34 -0.93
C HIS A 142 17.28 12.22 0.45
N LYS A 143 18.21 11.26 0.65
CA LYS A 143 18.95 11.04 1.94
C LYS A 143 18.04 10.97 3.18
N GLY A 144 16.76 10.67 2.98
CA GLY A 144 15.73 10.73 3.99
C GLY A 144 15.48 9.38 4.63
N HIS A 145 15.04 9.42 5.88
CA HIS A 145 14.39 8.30 6.55
C HIS A 145 12.94 8.70 6.88
N GLU A 146 12.00 7.80 6.63
CA GLU A 146 10.59 7.99 6.96
C GLU A 146 10.19 6.97 8.03
N ILE A 147 9.46 7.43 9.04
CA ILE A 147 8.76 6.55 9.97
C ILE A 147 7.28 6.81 9.79
N ARG A 148 6.53 5.76 9.53
CA ARG A 148 5.08 5.80 9.36
C ARG A 148 4.42 4.94 10.42
N LEU A 149 3.43 5.52 11.09
CA LEU A 149 2.61 4.81 12.07
C LEU A 149 1.18 4.76 11.57
N THR A 150 0.63 3.57 11.41
CA THR A 150 -0.73 3.35 10.94
C THR A 150 -1.55 2.57 11.95
N ALA A 151 -2.81 2.99 12.11
CA ALA A 151 -3.83 2.28 12.86
C ALA A 151 -5.01 2.01 11.94
N SER A 152 -5.46 0.77 11.87
CA SER A 152 -6.60 0.37 11.06
C SER A 152 -7.56 -0.51 11.85
N ARG A 153 -8.83 -0.51 11.42
CA ARG A 153 -9.86 -1.35 12.02
C ARG A 153 -10.73 -1.92 10.93
N ARG A 154 -10.92 -3.24 10.93
CA ARG A 154 -11.80 -3.92 9.98
C ARG A 154 -13.20 -4.03 10.57
N PHE A 155 -14.19 -3.59 9.81
CA PHE A 155 -15.61 -3.82 10.06
C PHE A 155 -16.14 -4.77 9.01
N ALA A 156 -16.59 -5.96 9.41
CA ALA A 156 -17.37 -6.84 8.56
C ALA A 156 -18.84 -6.41 8.56
N ASP A 157 -19.56 -6.77 7.51
CA ASP A 157 -21.00 -6.51 7.33
C ASP A 157 -21.38 -5.04 7.52
N ALA A 158 -20.53 -4.17 6.96
CA ALA A 158 -20.69 -2.74 7.05
C ALA A 158 -21.99 -2.29 6.36
N ALA A 159 -22.65 -1.28 6.93
CA ALA A 159 -23.91 -0.72 6.43
C ALA A 159 -25.05 -1.75 6.22
N GLY A 160 -25.00 -2.90 6.89
CA GLY A 160 -26.02 -3.96 6.77
C GLY A 160 -25.94 -4.77 5.48
N VAL A 161 -24.83 -4.69 4.74
CA VAL A 161 -24.60 -5.46 3.52
C VAL A 161 -23.72 -6.66 3.84
N ASP A 162 -24.29 -7.85 3.66
CA ASP A 162 -23.63 -9.14 3.91
C ASP A 162 -22.35 -9.24 3.04
N LYS A 163 -21.21 -9.57 3.67
CA LYS A 163 -19.87 -9.67 3.04
C LYS A 163 -19.22 -8.34 2.65
N LEU A 164 -19.81 -7.18 2.96
CA LEU A 164 -19.14 -5.89 2.78
C LEU A 164 -18.18 -5.64 3.95
N ALA A 165 -16.88 -5.60 3.66
CA ALA A 165 -15.87 -5.24 4.66
C ALA A 165 -15.34 -3.81 4.41
N VAL A 166 -15.27 -3.01 5.46
CA VAL A 166 -14.69 -1.66 5.42
C VAL A 166 -13.54 -1.60 6.40
N THR A 167 -12.38 -1.14 5.95
CA THR A 167 -11.17 -1.05 6.78
C THR A 167 -10.66 0.40 6.82
N PRO A 168 -11.27 1.29 7.64
CA PRO A 168 -10.69 2.60 7.89
C PRO A 168 -9.26 2.45 8.40
N THR A 169 -8.38 3.28 7.84
CA THR A 169 -6.97 3.36 8.22
C THR A 169 -6.63 4.83 8.43
N VAL A 170 -5.95 5.12 9.53
CA VAL A 170 -5.34 6.42 9.81
C VAL A 170 -3.83 6.22 9.90
N GLY A 171 -3.07 7.17 9.38
CA GLY A 171 -1.61 7.14 9.38
C GLY A 171 -1.01 8.50 9.68
N LEU A 172 0.18 8.48 10.28
CA LEU A 172 1.07 9.62 10.51
C LEU A 172 2.41 9.33 9.85
#